data_AF-A3MW58-F1
#
_entry.id   AF-A3MW58-F1
#
_cell.length_a   1.000
_cell.length_b   1.000
_cell.length_c   1.000
_cell.angle_alpha   90.00
_cell.angle_beta   90.00
_cell.angle_gamma   90.00
#
_symmetry.space_group_name_H-M   'P 1'
#
loop_
_entity.id
_entity.type
_entity.pdbx_description
1 polymer ?
#
loop_
_entity_poly.entity_id
_entity_poly.type
_entity_poly.pdbx_seq_one_letter_code
_entity_poly.pdbx_strand_id
1 'polypeptide(L)'
;MSIYDIIGDFLLRLRFNHGVEELGEVEDLVHELAKLEEGAEATYILSLPGRPRPYLVTALKTEEGYALAFLNLDDVRRLEGVSNVEELEDATTRFSVEKFGNPAPFLFPIKQEGEVVYAAMGFKTFVENLTAGNIEDLIDQFELDSDAYFLELKKALTSTSTEGVE
;
A
#
# COMPACT_ATOMS: atom_id res chain seq x y z
N MET A 1 -19.75 4.57 -11.62
CA MET A 1 -18.48 3.94 -12.01
C MET A 1 -18.06 3.04 -10.87
N SER A 2 -17.77 1.77 -11.16
CA SER A 2 -17.29 0.80 -10.16
C SER A 2 -15.94 1.26 -9.62
N ILE A 3 -15.60 0.88 -8.38
CA ILE A 3 -14.26 1.14 -7.85
C ILE A 3 -13.17 0.49 -8.71
N TYR A 4 -13.49 -0.65 -9.31
CA TYR A 4 -12.55 -1.37 -10.15
C TYR A 4 -12.37 -0.75 -11.53
N ASP A 5 -13.37 0.00 -12.02
CA ASP A 5 -13.20 0.82 -13.21
C ASP A 5 -12.22 1.98 -12.92
N ILE A 6 -12.34 2.60 -11.73
CA ILE A 6 -11.44 3.67 -11.28
C ILE A 6 -10.00 3.15 -11.16
N ILE A 7 -9.82 1.98 -10.55
CA ILE A 7 -8.50 1.33 -10.43
C ILE A 7 -7.93 1.00 -11.81
N GLY A 8 -8.75 0.45 -12.71
CA GLY A 8 -8.35 0.17 -14.10
C GLY A 8 -7.89 1.43 -14.83
N ASP A 9 -8.68 2.50 -14.79
CA ASP A 9 -8.34 3.79 -15.39
C ASP A 9 -7.06 4.39 -14.78
N PHE A 10 -6.88 4.25 -13.46
CA PHE A 10 -5.69 4.71 -12.76
C PHE A 10 -4.44 3.95 -13.23
N LEU A 11 -4.49 2.62 -13.30
CA LEU A 11 -3.37 1.79 -13.78
C LEU A 11 -3.01 2.11 -15.23
N LEU A 12 -4.01 2.31 -16.10
CA LEU A 12 -3.78 2.71 -17.49
C LEU A 12 -3.06 4.07 -17.57
N ARG A 13 -3.45 5.04 -16.74
CA ARG A 13 -2.77 6.34 -16.70
C ARG A 13 -1.33 6.21 -16.20
N LEU A 14 -1.08 5.42 -15.16
CA LEU A 14 0.28 5.17 -14.66
C LEU A 14 1.18 4.61 -15.77
N ARG A 15 0.70 3.59 -16.48
CA ARG A 15 1.47 2.96 -17.57
C ARG A 15 1.68 3.90 -18.76
N PHE A 16 0.60 4.49 -19.29
CA PHE A 16 0.66 5.20 -20.57
C PHE A 16 1.06 6.67 -20.45
N ASN A 17 0.75 7.31 -19.33
CA ASN A 17 1.05 8.75 -19.14
C ASN A 17 2.28 8.98 -18.27
N HIS A 18 2.59 8.06 -17.35
CA HIS A 18 3.70 8.20 -16.42
C HIS A 18 4.83 7.18 -16.65
N GLY A 19 4.67 6.27 -17.61
CA GLY A 19 5.71 5.31 -17.98
C GLY A 19 6.02 4.29 -16.88
N VAL A 20 5.10 4.08 -15.93
CA VAL A 20 5.27 3.08 -14.86
C VAL A 20 5.32 1.69 -15.48
N GLU A 21 6.39 0.97 -15.20
CA GLU A 21 6.62 -0.37 -15.72
C GLU A 21 5.78 -1.41 -14.98
N GLU A 22 5.33 -2.43 -15.72
CA GLU A 22 4.58 -3.56 -15.19
C GLU A 22 5.46 -4.80 -15.18
N LEU A 23 5.62 -5.41 -14.00
CA LEU A 23 6.48 -6.55 -13.73
C LEU A 23 5.63 -7.77 -13.40
N GLY A 24 6.00 -8.94 -13.92
CA GLY A 24 5.23 -10.18 -13.73
C GLY A 24 5.64 -11.00 -12.51
N GLU A 25 6.86 -10.80 -12.03
CA GLU A 25 7.48 -11.64 -11.00
C GLU A 25 8.19 -10.77 -9.95
N VAL A 26 8.37 -11.31 -8.73
CA VAL A 26 9.06 -10.58 -7.65
C VAL A 26 10.55 -10.44 -7.96
N GLU A 27 11.13 -11.42 -8.65
CA GLU A 27 12.51 -11.40 -9.12
C GLU A 27 12.79 -10.21 -10.04
N ASP A 28 11.85 -9.90 -10.94
CA ASP A 28 11.95 -8.74 -11.83
C ASP A 28 11.94 -7.44 -11.02
N LEU A 29 11.05 -7.34 -10.02
CA LEU A 29 11.01 -6.19 -9.11
C LEU A 29 12.34 -6.00 -8.39
N VAL A 30 12.88 -7.07 -7.80
CA VAL A 30 14.17 -7.01 -7.12
C VAL A 30 15.29 -6.61 -8.07
N HIS A 31 15.26 -7.12 -9.31
CA HIS A 31 16.22 -6.75 -10.34
C HIS A 31 16.15 -5.27 -10.71
N GLU A 32 14.96 -4.71 -10.90
CA GLU A 32 14.79 -3.28 -11.21
C GLU A 32 15.17 -2.39 -10.02
N LEU A 33 14.76 -2.75 -8.81
CA LEU A 33 15.13 -2.01 -7.60
C LEU A 33 16.65 -1.98 -7.37
N ALA A 34 17.35 -3.06 -7.68
CA ALA A 34 18.81 -3.13 -7.54
C ALA A 34 19.55 -2.11 -8.44
N LYS A 35 18.94 -1.71 -9.56
CA LYS A 35 19.50 -0.71 -10.50
C LYS A 35 19.35 0.73 -10.02
N LEU A 36 18.50 0.98 -9.01
CA LEU A 36 18.29 2.33 -8.50
C LEU A 36 19.59 2.90 -7.93
N GLU A 37 19.79 4.19 -8.17
CA GLU A 37 20.82 4.97 -7.48
C GLU A 37 20.33 5.34 -6.08
N GLU A 38 21.25 5.60 -5.16
CA GLU A 38 20.91 6.06 -3.82
C GLU A 38 20.11 7.38 -3.88
N GLY A 39 19.04 7.47 -3.10
CA GLY A 39 18.12 8.62 -3.12
C GLY A 39 17.13 8.62 -4.30
N ALA A 40 17.24 7.66 -5.22
CA ALA A 40 16.28 7.53 -6.32
C ALA A 40 14.98 6.88 -5.84
N GLU A 41 13.86 7.44 -6.28
CA GLU A 41 12.52 6.90 -6.12
C GLU A 41 12.04 6.28 -7.43
N ALA A 42 11.35 5.15 -7.35
CA ALA A 42 10.70 4.52 -8.48
C ALA A 42 9.37 3.87 -8.08
N THR A 43 8.45 3.81 -9.04
CA THR A 43 7.15 3.16 -8.89
C THR A 43 7.01 2.09 -9.96
N TYR A 44 6.48 0.93 -9.57
CA TYR A 44 6.24 -0.23 -10.42
C TYR A 44 4.83 -0.77 -10.19
N ILE A 45 4.27 -1.41 -11.21
CA ILE A 45 3.06 -2.23 -11.11
C ILE A 45 3.52 -3.69 -11.05
N LEU A 46 3.23 -4.39 -9.96
CA LEU A 46 3.59 -5.80 -9.78
C LEU A 46 2.36 -6.69 -9.98
N SER A 47 2.29 -7.32 -11.15
CA SER A 47 1.17 -8.14 -11.62
C SER A 47 1.45 -9.64 -11.42
N LEU A 48 1.44 -10.09 -10.16
CA LEU A 48 1.74 -11.49 -9.83
C LEU A 48 0.69 -12.48 -10.40
N PRO A 49 1.10 -13.66 -10.89
CA PRO A 49 0.20 -14.68 -11.41
C PRO A 49 -0.86 -15.11 -10.39
N GLY A 50 -2.08 -15.35 -10.87
CA GLY A 50 -3.19 -15.79 -10.03
C GLY A 50 -3.89 -14.67 -9.25
N ARG A 51 -3.41 -13.43 -9.34
CA ARG A 51 -4.06 -12.26 -8.74
C ARG A 51 -4.95 -11.53 -9.76
N PRO A 52 -6.20 -11.17 -9.40
CA PRO A 52 -7.06 -10.39 -10.29
C PRO A 52 -6.55 -8.98 -10.57
N ARG A 53 -5.83 -8.39 -9.62
CA ARG A 53 -5.31 -7.01 -9.68
C ARG A 53 -3.89 -6.94 -9.14
N PRO A 54 -3.07 -6.00 -9.64
CA PRO A 54 -1.67 -5.90 -9.24
C PRO A 54 -1.48 -5.17 -7.93
N TYR A 55 -0.26 -5.26 -7.42
CA TYR A 55 0.26 -4.34 -6.43
C TYR A 55 0.79 -3.08 -7.12
N LEU A 56 0.58 -1.91 -6.50
CA LEU A 56 1.41 -0.74 -6.78
C LEU A 56 2.56 -0.73 -5.79
N VAL A 57 3.79 -0.67 -6.28
CA VAL A 57 4.99 -0.68 -5.44
C VAL A 57 5.74 0.61 -5.66
N THR A 58 5.92 1.39 -4.60
CA THR A 58 6.83 2.55 -4.60
C THR A 58 8.06 2.21 -3.76
N ALA A 59 9.22 2.58 -4.25
CA ALA A 59 10.50 2.28 -3.62
C ALA A 59 11.39 3.51 -3.60
N LEU A 60 12.09 3.70 -2.48
CA LEU A 60 13.18 4.66 -2.32
C LEU A 60 14.42 3.90 -1.86
N LYS A 61 15.51 4.01 -2.61
CA LYS A 61 16.80 3.46 -2.20
C LYS A 61 17.50 4.41 -1.22
N THR A 62 17.94 3.89 -0.09
CA THR A 62 18.72 4.62 0.93
C THR A 62 20.14 4.07 1.02
N GLU A 63 21.01 4.70 1.80
CA GLU A 63 22.35 4.19 2.10
C GLU A 63 22.33 2.78 2.75
N GLU A 64 21.28 2.50 3.53
CA GLU A 64 21.17 1.30 4.37
C GLU A 64 20.26 0.21 3.79
N GLY A 65 19.51 0.50 2.72
CA GLY A 65 18.54 -0.46 2.16
C GLY A 65 17.49 0.20 1.27
N TYR A 66 16.26 -0.31 1.35
CA TYR A 66 15.13 0.13 0.55
C TYR A 66 13.91 0.40 1.45
N ALA A 67 13.37 1.61 1.37
CA ALA A 67 12.05 1.92 1.88
C ALA A 67 11.02 1.59 0.80
N LEU A 68 10.10 0.67 1.09
CA LEU A 68 9.12 0.17 0.13
C LEU A 68 7.70 0.44 0.64
N ALA A 69 6.79 0.74 -0.28
CA ALA A 69 5.37 0.82 -0.04
C ALA A 69 4.65 -0.07 -1.05
N PHE A 70 3.93 -1.07 -0.56
CA PHE A 70 3.10 -1.97 -1.36
C PHE A 70 1.64 -1.61 -1.13
N LEU A 71 0.89 -1.39 -2.21
CA LEU A 71 -0.54 -1.15 -2.18
C LEU A 71 -1.26 -2.26 -2.93
N ASN A 72 -2.06 -3.07 -2.22
CA ASN A 72 -2.84 -4.15 -2.81
C ASN A 72 -4.12 -3.57 -3.42
N LEU A 73 -4.17 -3.45 -4.75
CA LEU A 73 -5.33 -2.92 -5.46
C LEU A 73 -6.47 -3.93 -5.60
N ASP A 74 -6.25 -5.18 -5.19
CA ASP A 74 -7.33 -6.18 -5.06
C ASP A 74 -8.04 -6.08 -3.72
N ASP A 75 -7.33 -5.67 -2.67
CA ASP A 75 -7.85 -5.59 -1.31
C ASP A 75 -8.41 -4.19 -0.99
N VAL A 76 -9.61 -3.91 -1.51
CA VAL A 76 -10.33 -2.65 -1.29
C VAL A 76 -11.39 -2.81 -0.20
N ARG A 77 -11.25 -2.02 0.87
CA ARG A 77 -12.11 -2.03 2.04
C ARG A 77 -13.01 -0.81 2.09
N ARG A 78 -14.20 -1.00 2.67
CA ARG A 78 -15.19 0.06 2.89
C ARG A 78 -15.12 0.59 4.32
N LEU A 79 -14.99 1.89 4.45
CA LEU A 79 -14.96 2.64 5.70
C LEU A 79 -16.13 3.64 5.73
N GLU A 80 -16.66 3.86 6.93
CA GLU A 80 -17.70 4.87 7.20
C GLU A 80 -17.21 5.76 8.33
N GLY A 81 -17.62 7.03 8.32
CA GLY A 81 -17.30 7.97 9.41
C GLY A 81 -15.84 8.43 9.40
N VAL A 82 -15.14 8.34 8.28
CA VAL A 82 -13.79 8.92 8.11
C VAL A 82 -13.96 10.42 7.87
N SER A 83 -13.56 11.24 8.84
CA SER A 83 -13.70 12.69 8.80
C SER A 83 -12.64 13.38 7.93
N ASN A 84 -11.42 12.83 7.88
CA ASN A 84 -10.32 13.35 7.08
C ASN A 84 -9.76 12.27 6.15
N VAL A 85 -10.21 12.27 4.90
CA VAL A 85 -9.77 11.31 3.87
C VAL A 85 -8.35 11.59 3.40
N GLU A 86 -7.95 12.86 3.35
CA GLU A 86 -6.63 13.29 2.87
C GLU A 86 -5.50 12.80 3.78
N GLU A 87 -5.77 12.69 5.09
CA GLU A 87 -4.80 12.21 6.07
C GLU A 87 -4.92 10.71 6.37
N LEU A 88 -5.81 9.97 5.69
CA LEU A 88 -6.10 8.57 6.01
C LEU A 88 -4.85 7.68 5.95
N GLU A 89 -4.05 7.85 4.89
CA GLU A 89 -2.80 7.10 4.72
C GLU A 89 -1.80 7.41 5.83
N ASP A 90 -1.59 8.69 6.11
CA ASP A 90 -0.62 9.15 7.11
C ASP A 90 -1.03 8.72 8.52
N ALA A 91 -2.29 8.90 8.88
CA ALA A 91 -2.83 8.53 10.19
C ALA A 91 -2.69 7.02 10.44
N THR A 92 -3.05 6.20 9.44
CA THR A 92 -2.96 4.75 9.55
C THR A 92 -1.52 4.25 9.52
N THR A 93 -0.65 4.87 8.72
CA THR A 93 0.79 4.58 8.71
C THR A 93 1.41 4.84 10.09
N ARG A 94 1.18 6.02 10.69
CA ARG A 94 1.76 6.39 11.99
C ARG A 94 1.32 5.42 13.09
N PHE A 95 0.03 5.14 13.17
CA PHE A 95 -0.50 4.15 14.10
C PHE A 95 0.15 2.77 13.90
N SER A 96 0.29 2.33 12.65
CA SER A 96 0.86 1.02 12.35
C SER A 96 2.33 0.91 12.66
N VAL A 97 3.13 1.97 12.47
CA VAL A 97 4.54 1.99 12.88
C VAL A 97 4.66 1.79 14.39
N GLU A 98 3.82 2.46 15.17
CA GLU A 98 3.82 2.32 16.64
C GLU A 98 3.35 0.94 17.10
N LYS A 99 2.36 0.36 16.41
CA LYS A 99 1.70 -0.88 16.83
C LYS A 99 2.36 -2.15 16.31
N PHE A 100 2.71 -2.16 15.03
CA PHE A 100 3.19 -3.34 14.31
C PHE A 100 4.69 -3.22 13.98
N GLY A 101 5.24 -2.02 13.95
CA GLY A 101 6.64 -1.79 13.60
C GLY A 101 6.85 -1.93 12.09
N ASN A 102 7.54 -2.99 11.69
CA ASN A 102 7.90 -3.27 10.30
C ASN A 102 7.48 -4.71 9.93
N PRO A 103 6.56 -4.94 8.97
CA PRO A 103 5.89 -3.94 8.12
C PRO A 103 4.82 -3.12 8.85
N ALA A 104 4.51 -1.94 8.33
CA ALA A 104 3.48 -1.01 8.81
C ALA A 104 2.30 -0.94 7.82
N PRO A 105 1.17 -1.62 8.10
CA PRO A 105 -0.04 -1.55 7.28
C PRO A 105 -0.64 -0.14 7.19
N PHE A 106 -1.27 0.20 6.08
CA PHE A 106 -1.95 1.48 5.90
C PHE A 106 -3.18 1.35 4.99
N LEU A 107 -4.01 2.39 5.01
CA LEU A 107 -5.18 2.54 4.13
C LEU A 107 -4.98 3.69 3.16
N PHE A 108 -5.01 3.41 1.87
CA PHE A 108 -4.94 4.43 0.82
C PHE A 108 -6.32 4.74 0.26
N PRO A 109 -6.80 5.99 0.31
CA PRO A 109 -8.12 6.34 -0.20
C PRO A 109 -8.17 6.24 -1.74
N ILE A 110 -9.07 5.42 -2.27
CA ILE A 110 -9.29 5.25 -3.73
C ILE A 110 -10.49 6.08 -4.19
N LYS A 111 -11.57 6.08 -3.40
CA LYS A 111 -12.83 6.73 -3.77
C LYS A 111 -13.61 7.15 -2.53
N GLN A 112 -14.26 8.30 -2.58
CA GLN A 112 -15.24 8.73 -1.57
C GLN A 112 -16.62 8.91 -2.21
N GLU A 113 -17.65 8.38 -1.55
CA GLU A 113 -19.06 8.56 -1.93
C GLU A 113 -19.86 8.96 -0.68
N GLY A 114 -20.10 10.26 -0.51
CA GLY A 114 -20.71 10.79 0.71
C GLY A 114 -19.81 10.54 1.93
N GLU A 115 -20.35 9.85 2.94
CA GLU A 115 -19.64 9.49 4.17
C GLU A 115 -18.88 8.16 4.07
N VAL A 116 -18.91 7.52 2.89
CA VAL A 116 -18.26 6.23 2.64
C VAL A 116 -16.93 6.47 1.94
N VAL A 117 -15.86 5.91 2.49
CA VAL A 117 -14.54 5.86 1.86
C VAL A 117 -14.23 4.43 1.47
N TYR A 118 -13.81 4.24 0.23
CA TYR A 118 -13.22 2.99 -0.21
C TYR A 118 -11.71 3.17 -0.28
N ALA A 119 -11.01 2.35 0.48
CA ALA A 119 -9.56 2.43 0.61
C ALA A 119 -8.91 1.07 0.30
N ALA A 120 -7.82 1.11 -0.46
CA ALA A 120 -6.99 -0.07 -0.69
C ALA A 120 -6.07 -0.28 0.52
N MET A 121 -5.89 -1.54 0.89
CA MET A 121 -4.96 -1.95 1.94
C MET A 121 -3.54 -2.01 1.37
N GLY A 122 -2.58 -1.47 2.11
CA GLY A 122 -1.17 -1.55 1.78
C GLY A 122 -0.30 -1.72 3.00
N PHE A 123 1.01 -1.86 2.80
CA PHE A 123 1.99 -1.83 3.87
C PHE A 123 3.26 -1.10 3.42
N LYS A 124 3.85 -0.36 4.37
CA LYS A 124 5.18 0.24 4.23
C LYS A 124 6.18 -0.63 4.97
N THR A 125 7.38 -0.77 4.43
CA THR A 125 8.42 -1.59 5.01
C THR A 125 9.80 -1.04 4.71
N PHE A 126 10.78 -1.40 5.53
CA PHE A 126 12.19 -1.21 5.25
C PHE A 126 12.91 -2.54 5.13
N VAL A 127 13.72 -2.68 4.08
CA VAL A 127 14.46 -3.91 3.76
C VAL A 127 15.94 -3.58 3.53
N GLU A 128 16.82 -4.08 4.40
CA GLU A 128 18.28 -3.93 4.27
C GLU A 128 18.84 -4.80 3.13
N ASN A 129 18.44 -6.07 3.10
CA ASN A 129 18.93 -7.06 2.12
C ASN A 129 17.81 -7.43 1.15
N LEU A 130 17.73 -6.76 -0.01
CA LEU A 130 16.68 -7.00 -0.98
C LEU A 130 16.85 -8.36 -1.68
N THR A 131 15.84 -9.23 -1.57
CA THR A 131 15.80 -10.55 -2.22
C THR A 131 14.38 -10.86 -2.70
N ALA A 132 14.19 -11.85 -3.58
CA ALA A 132 12.82 -12.22 -3.96
C ALA A 132 12.06 -12.82 -2.77
N GLY A 133 12.68 -13.79 -2.08
CA GLY A 133 12.04 -14.50 -0.97
C GLY A 133 11.58 -13.61 0.19
N ASN A 134 12.34 -12.57 0.58
CA ASN A 134 11.86 -11.69 1.64
C ASN A 134 10.73 -10.76 1.22
N ILE A 135 10.64 -10.38 -0.06
CA ILE A 135 9.49 -9.62 -0.58
C ILE A 135 8.26 -10.52 -0.68
N GLU A 136 8.43 -11.77 -1.13
CA GLU A 136 7.37 -12.78 -1.14
C GLU A 136 6.83 -13.03 0.28
N ASP A 137 7.72 -13.28 1.25
CA ASP A 137 7.35 -13.49 2.66
C ASP A 137 6.56 -12.30 3.23
N LEU A 138 6.96 -11.06 2.88
CA LEU A 138 6.26 -9.84 3.30
C LEU A 138 4.86 -9.73 2.69
N ILE A 139 4.71 -10.04 1.39
CA ILE A 139 3.41 -10.02 0.71
C ILE A 139 2.50 -11.10 1.29
N ASP A 140 3.01 -12.32 1.44
CA ASP A 140 2.25 -13.46 1.96
C ASP A 140 1.80 -13.23 3.41
N GLN A 141 2.69 -12.73 4.26
CA GLN A 141 2.34 -12.36 5.63
C GLN A 141 1.26 -11.27 5.65
N PHE A 142 1.44 -10.21 4.85
CA PHE A 142 0.48 -9.12 4.80
C PHE A 142 -0.92 -9.61 4.39
N GLU A 143 -1.00 -10.50 3.41
CA GLU A 143 -2.27 -11.05 2.96
C GLU A 143 -2.94 -11.95 3.98
N LEU A 144 -2.15 -12.77 4.67
CA LEU A 144 -2.64 -13.63 5.75
C LEU A 144 -3.24 -12.80 6.89
N ASP A 145 -2.60 -11.68 7.22
CA ASP A 145 -2.97 -10.83 8.36
C ASP A 145 -3.86 -9.62 7.98
N SER A 146 -4.19 -9.43 6.70
CA SER A 146 -4.85 -8.21 6.19
C SER A 146 -6.15 -7.87 6.92
N ASP A 147 -6.99 -8.88 7.19
CA ASP A 147 -8.25 -8.69 7.93
C ASP A 147 -8.00 -8.20 9.36
N ALA A 148 -6.98 -8.74 10.04
CA ALA A 148 -6.61 -8.33 11.38
C ALA A 148 -6.06 -6.91 11.39
N TYR A 149 -5.19 -6.56 10.44
CA TYR A 149 -4.68 -5.21 10.26
C TYR A 149 -5.81 -4.21 10.02
N PHE A 150 -6.72 -4.52 9.09
CA PHE A 150 -7.85 -3.66 8.79
C PHE A 150 -8.72 -3.37 10.02
N LEU A 151 -9.01 -4.40 10.83
CA LEU A 151 -9.81 -4.23 12.05
C LEU A 151 -9.12 -3.31 13.07
N GLU A 152 -7.81 -3.44 13.23
CA GLU A 152 -7.05 -2.58 14.15
C GLU A 152 -6.95 -1.14 13.65
N LEU A 153 -6.70 -0.94 12.35
CA LEU A 153 -6.72 0.39 11.72
C LEU A 153 -8.08 1.06 11.88
N LYS A 154 -9.16 0.31 11.60
CA LYS A 154 -10.52 0.82 11.76
C LYS A 154 -10.82 1.25 13.19
N LYS A 155 -10.41 0.46 14.19
CA LYS A 155 -10.56 0.82 15.60
C LYS A 155 -9.84 2.14 15.91
N ALA A 156 -8.59 2.27 15.46
CA ALA A 156 -7.79 3.46 15.69
C ALA A 156 -8.44 4.75 15.14
N LEU A 157 -9.01 4.67 13.93
CA LEU A 157 -9.73 5.77 13.28
C LEU A 157 -11.03 6.15 14.01
N THR A 158 -11.71 5.17 14.63
CA THR A 158 -12.92 5.45 15.41
C THR A 158 -12.62 5.99 16.82
N SER A 159 -11.54 5.53 17.46
CA SER A 159 -11.20 5.94 18.82
C SER A 159 -10.80 7.41 18.92
N THR A 160 -10.12 7.94 17.89
CA THR A 160 -9.73 9.36 17.78
C THR A 160 -10.92 10.31 17.64
N SER A 161 -12.10 9.81 17.29
CA SER A 161 -13.33 10.61 17.21
C SER A 161 -13.99 10.85 18.58
N THR A 162 -13.55 10.16 19.63
CA THR A 162 -14.19 10.18 20.96
C THR A 162 -13.50 11.09 21.97
N GLU A 163 -12.29 11.58 21.70
CA GLU A 163 -11.50 12.39 22.65
C GLU A 163 -11.74 13.91 22.53
N GLY A 164 -12.76 14.34 21.78
CA GLY A 164 -13.10 15.75 21.53
C GLY A 164 -14.28 16.32 22.34
N VAL A 165 -14.75 15.62 23.38
CA VAL A 165 -15.86 16.08 24.23
C VAL A 165 -15.51 15.91 25.71
N GLU A 166 -14.73 16.84 26.25
CA GLU A 166 -14.75 17.22 27.68
C GLU A 166 -14.60 18.73 27.85
#